data_AF-A0A9D7API2-F1
#
_entry.id   AF-A0A9D7API2-F1
#
_cell.length_a   1.000
_cell.length_b   1.000
_cell.length_c   1.000
_cell.angle_alpha   90.00
_cell.angle_beta   90.00
_cell.angle_gamma   90.00
#
_symmetry.space_group_name_H-M   'P 1'
#
loop_
_entity.id
_entity.type
_entity.pdbx_description
1 polymer ?
#
loop_
_entity_poly.entity_id
_entity_poly.type
_entity_poly.pdbx_seq_one_letter_code
_entity_poly.pdbx_strand_id
1 'polypeptide(L)' 'MGGGGGGGVGNLKRIGTIWKFKAIGYDEQGDVMAGGGPLTQHHNAVFVTLDETEVNVRLGAA' A
#
# COMPACT_ATOMS: atom_id res chain seq x y z
N MET A 1 24.94 8.66 4.07
CA MET A 1 24.40 7.33 3.72
C MET A 1 22.94 7.31 4.13
N GLY A 2 22.03 6.88 3.24
CA GLY A 2 20.60 6.72 3.53
C GLY A 2 19.73 7.15 2.35
N GLY A 3 19.66 6.32 1.30
CA GLY A 3 18.87 6.58 0.10
C GLY A 3 17.38 6.25 0.27
N GLY A 4 16.57 6.79 -0.64
CA GLY A 4 15.22 6.29 -0.91
C GLY A 4 14.07 7.22 -0.55
N GLY A 5 14.09 8.47 -1.04
CA GLY A 5 12.92 9.37 -1.02
C GLY A 5 11.83 8.88 -1.97
N GLY A 6 11.09 7.88 -1.53
CA GLY A 6 9.94 7.30 -2.20
C GLY A 6 9.16 6.52 -1.16
N GLY A 7 8.62 7.23 -0.17
CA GLY A 7 7.88 6.62 0.93
C GLY A 7 6.70 5.85 0.37
N GLY A 8 6.80 4.51 0.40
CA GLY A 8 5.72 3.66 -0.06
C GLY A 8 4.43 3.96 0.71
N VAL A 9 3.31 4.01 0.02
CA VAL A 9 1.97 4.19 0.64
C VAL A 9 1.36 2.86 1.08
N GLY A 10 2.02 1.75 0.75
CA GLY A 10 1.66 0.41 1.19
C GLY A 10 2.47 -0.67 0.49
N ASN A 11 2.17 -1.92 0.81
CA ASN A 11 2.77 -3.11 0.23
C ASN A 11 1.69 -4.07 -0.27
N LEU A 12 1.97 -4.83 -1.32
CA LEU A 12 1.10 -5.91 -1.78
C LEU A 12 1.63 -7.25 -1.25
N LYS A 13 0.79 -7.99 -0.51
CA LYS A 13 1.12 -9.29 0.05
C LYS A 13 0.22 -10.37 -0.56
N ARG A 14 0.84 -11.40 -1.16
CA ARG A 14 0.11 -12.58 -1.67
C ARG A 14 -0.24 -13.54 -0.53
N ILE A 15 -1.50 -13.98 -0.49
CA ILE A 15 -2.02 -15.02 0.42
C ILE A 15 -2.76 -16.03 -0.45
N GLY A 16 -2.19 -17.23 -0.61
CA GLY A 16 -2.67 -18.21 -1.59
C GLY A 16 -2.52 -17.67 -3.01
N THR A 17 -3.64 -17.61 -3.75
CA THR A 17 -3.72 -17.04 -5.11
C THR A 17 -4.12 -15.56 -5.13
N ILE A 18 -4.38 -14.96 -3.97
CA ILE A 18 -4.96 -13.62 -3.84
C ILE A 18 -3.90 -12.63 -3.35
N TRP A 19 -3.90 -11.42 -3.88
CA TRP A 19 -3.09 -10.31 -3.39
C TRP A 19 -3.89 -9.40 -2.48
N LYS A 20 -3.28 -8.96 -1.38
CA LYS A 20 -3.88 -8.00 -0.44
C LYS A 20 -2.98 -6.78 -0.29
N PHE A 21 -3.57 -5.60 -0.43
CA PHE A 21 -2.91 -4.34 -0.13
C PHE A 21 -2.83 -4.11 1.38
N LYS A 22 -1.64 -3.75 1.84
CA LYS A 22 -1.33 -3.40 3.22
C LYS A 22 -0.85 -1.96 3.22
N ALA A 23 -1.78 -1.05 3.46
CA ALA A 23 -1.47 0.37 3.60
C ALA A 23 -0.46 0.58 4.72
N ILE A 24 0.50 1.46 4.48
CA ILE A 24 1.45 1.93 5.49
C ILE A 24 1.38 3.45 5.57
N GLY A 25 1.62 3.97 6.76
CA GLY A 25 1.83 5.38 7.02
C GLY A 25 3.21 5.61 7.61
N TYR A 26 3.51 6.87 7.88
CA TYR A 26 4.72 7.29 8.56
C TYR A 26 4.32 8.14 9.75
N ASP A 27 4.94 7.91 10.90
CA ASP A 27 4.75 8.76 12.07
C ASP A 27 5.59 10.05 11.98
N GLU A 28 5.55 10.88 13.03
CA GLU A 28 6.29 12.14 13.10
C GLU A 28 7.82 11.97 13.06
N GLN A 29 8.33 10.77 13.35
CA GLN A 29 9.75 10.43 13.29
C GLN A 29 10.14 9.80 11.93
N GLY A 30 9.15 9.54 11.06
CA GLY A 30 9.35 8.86 9.79
C GLY A 30 9.39 7.34 9.91
N ASP A 31 8.98 6.78 11.05
CA ASP A 31 8.90 5.34 11.24
C ASP A 31 7.66 4.78 10.57
N VAL A 32 7.82 3.59 9.96
CA VAL A 32 6.74 2.92 9.24
C VAL A 32 5.70 2.40 10.23
N MET A 33 4.46 2.88 10.10
CA MET A 33 3.31 2.41 10.86
C MET A 33 2.32 1.66 9.97
N ALA A 34 1.62 0.67 10.55
CA ALA A 34 0.55 -0.04 9.86
C ALA A 34 -0.70 0.84 9.77
N GLY A 35 -1.12 1.17 8.54
CA GLY A 35 -2.16 2.18 8.33
C GLY A 35 -1.70 3.59 8.72
N GLY A 36 -2.63 4.55 8.79
CA GLY A 36 -2.32 5.97 9.04
C GLY A 36 -1.83 6.75 7.82
N GLY A 37 -1.53 6.07 6.70
CA GLY A 37 -1.16 6.71 5.43
C GLY A 37 -2.34 7.02 4.50
N PRO A 38 -2.08 7.65 3.34
CA PRO A 38 -3.11 8.13 2.41
C PRO A 38 -4.05 7.05 1.84
N LEU A 39 -3.63 5.78 1.87
CA LEU A 39 -4.41 4.65 1.34
C LEU A 39 -4.94 3.72 2.44
N THR A 40 -5.02 4.19 3.67
CA THR A 40 -5.50 3.39 4.82
C THR A 40 -6.91 2.86 4.60
N GLN A 41 -7.77 3.62 3.93
CA GLN A 41 -9.13 3.19 3.55
C GLN A 41 -9.14 1.98 2.60
N HIS A 42 -8.07 1.77 1.84
CA HIS A 42 -7.91 0.61 0.97
C HIS A 42 -7.15 -0.53 1.64
N HIS A 43 -6.88 -0.45 2.95
CA HIS A 43 -6.20 -1.52 3.68
C HIS A 43 -7.01 -2.83 3.56
N ASN A 44 -6.33 -3.91 3.18
CA ASN A 44 -6.91 -5.19 2.77
C ASN A 44 -7.65 -5.20 1.43
N ALA A 45 -7.51 -4.20 0.56
CA ALA A 45 -8.01 -4.30 -0.81
C ALA A 45 -7.44 -5.57 -1.46
N VAL A 46 -8.35 -6.33 -2.06
CA VAL A 46 -8.07 -7.65 -2.62
C VAL A 46 -7.93 -7.53 -4.14
N PHE A 47 -6.90 -8.17 -4.68
CA PHE A 47 -6.65 -8.28 -6.11
C PHE A 47 -6.45 -9.74 -6.49
N VAL A 48 -7.11 -10.18 -7.56
CA VAL A 48 -6.93 -11.53 -8.12
C VAL A 48 -5.71 -11.56 -9.02
N THR A 49 -5.49 -10.48 -9.77
CA THR A 49 -4.36 -10.25 -10.67
C THR A 49 -3.60 -9.00 -10.26
N LEU A 50 -2.26 -9.02 -10.34
CA LEU A 50 -1.45 -7.82 -10.18
C LEU A 50 -1.39 -7.07 -11.51
N ASP A 51 -2.52 -6.52 -11.92
CA ASP A 51 -2.59 -5.59 -13.03
C ASP A 51 -2.38 -4.16 -12.52
N GLU A 52 -1.42 -3.45 -13.11
CA GLU A 52 -1.09 -2.07 -12.70
C GLU A 52 -2.28 -1.13 -12.86
N THR A 53 -3.07 -1.29 -13.93
CA THR A 53 -4.25 -0.45 -14.18
C THR A 53 -5.32 -0.72 -13.12
N GLU A 54 -5.60 -1.99 -12.82
CA GLU A 54 -6.55 -2.39 -11.76
C GLU A 54 -6.13 -1.85 -10.39
N VAL A 55 -4.84 -1.96 -10.06
CA VAL A 55 -4.29 -1.45 -8.80
C VAL A 55 -4.41 0.07 -8.74
N ASN A 56 -4.03 0.79 -9.80
CA ASN A 56 -4.12 2.25 -9.85
C ASN A 56 -5.56 2.75 -9.80
N VAL A 57 -6.50 2.08 -10.48
CA VAL A 57 -7.93 2.43 -10.40
C VAL A 57 -8.47 2.18 -8.99
N ARG A 58 -8.10 1.06 -8.37
CA ARG A 58 -8.62 0.68 -7.05
C ARG A 58 -8.05 1.53 -5.91
N LEU A 59 -6.79 1.95 -6.03
CA LEU A 59 -6.07 2.73 -5.01
C LEU A 59 -6.03 4.24 -5.32
N GLY A 60 -6.30 4.66 -6.55
CA GLY A 60 -6.31 6.06 -6.99
C GLY A 60 -7.67 6.75 -6.92
N ALA A 61 -8.73 6.02 -6.57
CA ALA A 61 -10.04 6.61 -6.29
C ALA A 61 -10.03 7.27 -4.91
N ALA A 62 -9.56 8.52 -4.87
CA ALA A 62 -9.78 9.48 -3.78
C ALA A 62 -11.15 10.15 -3.93
#